data_AF-A0A4Y9UVW5-F1
#
_entry.id   AF-A0A4Y9UVW5-F1
#
_cell.length_a   1.000
_cell.length_b   1.000
_cell.length_c   1.000
_cell.angle_alpha   90.00
_cell.angle_beta   90.00
_cell.angle_gamma   90.00
#
_symmetry.space_group_name_H-M   'P 1'
#
loop_
_entity.id
_entity.type
_entity.pdbx_description
1 polymer ?
#
loop_
_entity_poly.entity_id
_entity_poly.type
_entity_poly.pdbx_seq_one_letter_code
_entity_poly.pdbx_strand_id
1 'polypeptide(L)'
;MKELRSISCVTRKQAESARETTPWSLTNEILYRLCREHPYHTDEQVILAKLNIIGRVYAAAIERRKVVSPGETNDKFYLERVAPAIMKSGLDKWISQAKSVAPYGSSALPVMLEIHKRTTDLFGQITELNKRSLASKYLHFHVPTLFFIYDSRANRGIRSLSFPESADEKTQYDCDPTYRVFVLKCVTLRSYCESRFGIRMSPRDLDNLLLAISP
;
A
#
# COMPACT_ATOMS: atom_id res chain seq x y z
N MET A 1 -30.99 8.34 -10.29
CA MET A 1 -29.79 8.67 -9.48
C MET A 1 -30.07 8.26 -8.06
N LYS A 2 -29.40 7.22 -7.54
CA LYS A 2 -29.51 6.87 -6.10
C LYS A 2 -28.66 7.87 -5.33
N GLU A 3 -29.26 8.57 -4.38
CA GLU A 3 -28.53 9.39 -3.41
C GLU A 3 -27.44 8.53 -2.76
N LEU A 4 -26.18 8.93 -2.96
CA LEU A 4 -25.05 8.43 -2.18
C LEU A 4 -25.29 8.87 -0.73
N ARG A 5 -25.90 7.99 0.08
CA ARG A 5 -25.99 8.16 1.53
C ARG A 5 -24.58 8.50 2.02
N SER A 6 -24.45 9.69 2.61
CA SER A 6 -23.19 10.39 2.82
C SER A 6 -22.18 9.54 3.61
N ILE A 7 -20.93 9.50 3.16
CA ILE A 7 -19.81 9.21 4.05
C ILE A 7 -19.76 10.36 5.07
N SER A 8 -20.37 10.17 6.23
CA SER A 8 -20.28 11.16 7.30
C SER A 8 -18.83 11.23 7.78
N CYS A 9 -18.35 12.45 8.10
CA CYS A 9 -17.05 12.81 8.71
C CYS A 9 -15.99 13.51 7.81
N VAL A 10 -15.96 13.33 6.48
CA VAL A 10 -14.95 14.04 5.65
C VAL A 10 -15.48 15.36 5.10
N THR A 11 -14.80 16.46 5.42
CA THR A 11 -15.07 17.82 4.93
C THR A 11 -14.22 18.18 3.71
N ARG A 12 -14.66 19.17 2.91
CA ARG A 12 -13.85 19.70 1.79
C ARG A 12 -12.47 20.17 2.27
N LYS A 13 -12.42 20.91 3.38
CA LYS A 13 -11.16 21.42 3.97
C LYS A 13 -10.18 20.29 4.28
N GLN A 14 -10.66 19.19 4.89
CA GLN A 14 -9.79 18.03 5.14
C GLN A 14 -9.28 17.38 3.84
N ALA A 15 -10.13 17.28 2.81
CA ALA A 15 -9.73 16.75 1.51
C ALA A 15 -8.72 17.65 0.78
N GLU A 16 -8.84 18.97 0.91
CA GLU A 16 -7.89 19.95 0.37
C GLU A 16 -6.55 19.88 1.12
N SER A 17 -6.56 19.94 2.45
CA SER A 17 -5.34 19.87 3.26
C SER A 17 -4.58 18.55 3.10
N ALA A 18 -5.27 17.45 2.79
CA ALA A 18 -4.61 16.16 2.53
C ALA A 18 -3.70 16.15 1.29
N ARG A 19 -3.89 17.11 0.36
CA ARG A 19 -3.07 17.29 -0.85
C ARG A 19 -1.89 18.23 -0.65
N GLU A 20 -1.83 18.92 0.49
CA GLU A 20 -0.74 19.84 0.80
C GLU A 20 0.54 19.07 1.10
N THR A 21 1.67 19.74 0.87
CA THR A 21 2.97 19.20 1.28
C THR A 21 3.04 19.12 2.80
N THR A 22 3.53 18.00 3.30
CA THR A 22 3.76 17.78 4.73
C THR A 22 5.26 17.85 5.04
N PRO A 23 5.67 17.97 6.31
CA PRO A 23 7.07 17.83 6.70
C PRO A 23 7.72 16.51 6.23
N TRP A 24 6.91 15.49 5.93
CA TRP A 24 7.37 14.17 5.47
C TRP A 24 7.48 14.08 3.94
N SER A 25 7.07 15.11 3.19
CA SER A 25 7.04 15.08 1.72
C SER A 25 8.42 14.86 1.10
N LEU A 26 9.48 15.46 1.65
CA LEU A 26 10.85 15.25 1.15
C LEU A 26 11.30 13.79 1.34
N THR A 27 11.07 13.22 2.52
CA THR A 27 11.39 11.82 2.81
C THR A 27 10.64 10.88 1.87
N ASN A 28 9.38 11.18 1.58
CA ASN A 28 8.57 10.41 0.62
C ASN A 28 9.13 10.51 -0.79
N GLU A 29 9.53 11.70 -1.23
CA GLU A 29 10.12 11.87 -2.56
C GLU A 29 11.44 11.12 -2.71
N ILE A 30 12.29 11.07 -1.68
CA ILE A 30 13.51 10.27 -1.70
C ILE A 30 13.18 8.78 -1.95
N LEU A 31 12.14 8.25 -1.29
CA LEU A 31 11.69 6.87 -1.48
C LEU A 31 11.07 6.62 -2.86
N TYR A 32 10.27 7.56 -3.38
CA TYR A 32 9.75 7.47 -4.74
C TYR A 32 10.88 7.52 -5.77
N ARG A 33 11.85 8.41 -5.58
CA ARG A 33 13.02 8.53 -6.44
C ARG A 33 13.84 7.24 -6.46
N LEU A 34 14.10 6.64 -5.29
CA LEU A 34 14.78 5.35 -5.19
C LEU A 34 14.07 4.26 -6.03
N CYS A 35 12.75 4.15 -5.93
CA CYS A 35 12.00 3.14 -6.69
C CYS A 35 11.86 3.48 -8.18
N ARG A 36 11.92 4.77 -8.54
CA ARG A 36 11.85 5.25 -9.93
C ARG A 36 13.18 5.08 -10.66
N GLU A 37 14.29 5.40 -10.00
CA GLU A 37 15.65 5.28 -10.55
C GLU A 37 16.14 3.83 -10.57
N HIS A 38 15.69 3.01 -9.61
CA HIS A 38 15.99 1.58 -9.55
C HIS A 38 14.70 0.75 -9.58
N PRO A 39 14.00 0.63 -10.72
CA PRO A 39 12.69 -0.02 -10.76
C PRO A 39 12.75 -1.55 -10.58
N TYR A 40 13.87 -2.18 -10.95
CA TYR A 40 14.03 -3.64 -10.96
C TYR A 40 14.66 -4.19 -9.68
N HIS A 41 14.61 -5.51 -9.50
CA HIS A 41 15.17 -6.24 -8.36
C HIS A 41 16.25 -7.24 -8.80
N THR A 42 17.17 -6.80 -9.67
CA THR A 42 18.29 -7.60 -10.18
C THR A 42 19.60 -7.39 -9.41
N ASP A 43 19.63 -6.44 -8.48
CA ASP A 43 20.79 -6.11 -7.65
C ASP A 43 20.41 -6.19 -6.18
N GLU A 44 21.19 -6.95 -5.41
CA GLU A 44 21.02 -7.11 -3.98
C GLU A 44 21.05 -5.77 -3.23
N GLN A 45 22.00 -4.89 -3.55
CA GLN A 45 22.14 -3.58 -2.88
C GLN A 45 20.88 -2.74 -3.05
N VAL A 46 20.28 -2.77 -4.25
CA VAL A 46 19.03 -2.07 -4.55
C VAL A 46 17.86 -2.65 -3.75
N ILE A 47 17.73 -3.98 -3.66
CA ILE A 47 16.67 -4.64 -2.88
C ILE A 47 16.78 -4.26 -1.41
N LEU A 48 17.98 -4.39 -0.85
CA LEU A 48 18.26 -4.11 0.55
C LEU A 48 18.03 -2.63 0.87
N ALA A 49 18.46 -1.71 0.00
CA ALA A 49 18.22 -0.29 0.18
C ALA A 49 16.71 0.03 0.24
N LYS A 50 15.92 -0.48 -0.72
CA LYS A 50 14.46 -0.27 -0.74
C LYS A 50 13.80 -0.80 0.55
N LEU A 51 14.09 -2.05 0.92
CA LEU A 51 13.47 -2.66 2.09
C LEU A 51 13.90 -2.01 3.40
N ASN A 52 15.18 -1.68 3.56
CA ASN A 52 15.68 -1.05 4.79
C ASN A 52 15.09 0.34 4.97
N ILE A 53 15.10 1.18 3.92
CA ILE A 53 14.62 2.55 4.04
C ILE A 53 13.10 2.56 4.23
N ILE A 54 12.33 1.82 3.42
CA ILE A 54 10.87 1.72 3.61
C ILE A 54 10.55 1.11 4.98
N GLY A 55 11.25 0.05 5.37
CA GLY A 55 11.05 -0.65 6.63
C GLY A 55 11.29 0.22 7.86
N ARG A 56 12.34 1.04 7.85
CA ARG A 56 12.71 1.92 8.97
C ARG A 56 11.87 3.20 8.99
N VAL A 57 11.67 3.85 7.84
CA VAL A 57 10.90 5.10 7.75
C VAL A 57 9.41 4.86 8.06
N TYR A 58 8.86 3.72 7.63
CA TYR A 58 7.43 3.42 7.80
C TYR A 58 7.12 2.33 8.85
N ALA A 59 8.07 2.03 9.73
CA ALA A 59 7.97 1.02 10.78
C ALA A 59 7.44 -0.34 10.28
N ALA A 60 7.83 -0.72 9.07
CA ALA A 60 7.34 -1.89 8.33
C ALA A 60 8.47 -2.87 8.00
N ALA A 61 9.56 -2.88 8.76
CA ALA A 61 10.74 -3.70 8.49
C ALA A 61 10.39 -5.20 8.29
N ILE A 62 11.04 -5.84 7.32
CA ILE A 62 10.70 -7.20 6.89
C ILE A 62 11.04 -8.24 7.97
N GLU A 63 12.04 -8.00 8.78
CA GLU A 63 12.42 -8.83 9.93
C GLU A 63 11.53 -8.61 11.16
N ARG A 64 10.72 -7.55 11.20
CA ARG A 64 9.93 -7.19 12.39
C ARG A 64 9.05 -8.35 12.86
N ARG A 65 9.16 -8.74 14.14
CA ARG A 65 8.46 -9.86 14.80
C ARG A 65 8.87 -11.26 14.36
N LYS A 66 9.89 -11.44 13.51
CA LYS A 66 10.38 -12.78 13.16
C LYS A 66 10.95 -13.48 14.39
N VAL A 67 10.81 -14.80 14.42
CA VAL A 67 11.56 -15.65 15.37
C VAL A 67 12.98 -15.76 14.83
N VAL A 68 13.98 -15.46 15.67
CA VAL A 68 15.39 -15.53 15.30
C VAL A 68 15.90 -16.93 15.61
N SER A 69 16.33 -17.64 14.57
CA SER A 69 16.95 -18.96 14.74
C SER A 69 18.35 -18.82 15.36
N PRO A 70 18.83 -19.83 16.13
CA PRO A 70 20.18 -19.81 16.69
C PRO A 70 21.24 -19.58 15.60
N GLY A 71 22.10 -18.58 15.79
CA GLY A 71 23.16 -18.22 14.83
C GLY A 71 22.73 -17.36 13.63
N GLU A 72 21.44 -17.05 13.50
CA GLU A 72 20.93 -16.12 12.48
C GLU A 72 21.11 -14.66 12.95
N THR A 73 21.80 -13.85 12.15
CA THR A 73 21.85 -12.39 12.33
C THR A 73 20.88 -11.72 11.38
N ASN A 74 20.53 -10.46 11.64
CA ASN A 74 19.73 -9.68 10.69
C ASN A 74 20.43 -9.56 9.33
N ASP A 75 21.75 -9.32 9.32
CA ASP A 75 22.51 -9.21 8.07
C ASP A 75 22.47 -10.51 7.26
N LYS A 76 22.71 -11.66 7.89
CA LYS A 76 22.56 -12.97 7.24
C LYS A 76 21.16 -13.19 6.71
N PHE A 77 20.14 -12.82 7.48
CA PHE A 77 18.75 -12.93 7.02
C PHE A 77 18.49 -12.10 5.75
N TYR A 78 19.01 -10.88 5.70
CA TYR A 78 18.86 -10.00 4.54
C TYR A 78 19.62 -10.53 3.32
N LEU A 79 20.88 -10.93 3.49
CA LEU A 79 21.77 -11.39 2.42
C LEU A 79 21.43 -12.80 1.92
N GLU A 80 21.07 -13.72 2.81
CA GLU A 80 20.92 -15.14 2.46
C GLU A 80 19.47 -15.54 2.18
N ARG A 81 18.47 -14.82 2.71
CA ARG A 81 17.04 -15.13 2.50
C ARG A 81 16.31 -14.05 1.71
N VAL A 82 16.36 -12.81 2.16
CA VAL A 82 15.51 -11.74 1.61
C VAL A 82 15.88 -11.39 0.18
N ALA A 83 17.12 -10.99 -0.08
CA ALA A 83 17.55 -10.58 -1.41
C ALA A 83 17.45 -11.74 -2.44
N PRO A 84 17.96 -12.96 -2.14
CA PRO A 84 17.83 -14.09 -3.07
C PRO A 84 16.38 -14.46 -3.39
N ALA A 85 15.48 -14.43 -2.40
CA ALA A 85 14.07 -14.74 -2.63
C ALA A 85 13.39 -13.70 -3.53
N ILE A 86 13.67 -12.40 -3.33
CA ILE A 86 13.11 -11.34 -4.16
C ILE A 86 13.67 -11.40 -5.58
N MET A 87 14.99 -11.59 -5.76
CA MET A 87 15.62 -11.71 -7.09
C MET A 87 15.05 -12.89 -7.89
N LYS A 88 14.74 -14.01 -7.23
CA LYS A 88 14.15 -15.20 -7.86
C LYS A 88 12.63 -15.11 -8.05
N SER A 89 11.99 -14.06 -7.52
CA SER A 89 10.53 -13.92 -7.54
C SER A 89 10.01 -13.30 -8.84
N GLY A 90 8.69 -13.32 -9.01
CA GLY A 90 8.01 -12.60 -10.10
C GLY A 90 7.76 -11.11 -9.84
N LEU A 91 8.36 -10.51 -8.80
CA LEU A 91 7.98 -9.17 -8.31
C LEU A 91 8.07 -8.08 -9.39
N ASP A 92 9.11 -8.09 -10.22
CA ASP A 92 9.27 -7.12 -11.32
C ASP A 92 8.15 -7.25 -12.37
N LYS A 93 7.75 -8.47 -12.70
CA LYS A 93 6.63 -8.73 -13.60
C LYS A 93 5.33 -8.21 -13.01
N TRP A 94 5.10 -8.43 -11.72
CA TRP A 94 3.91 -7.95 -11.03
C TRP A 94 3.88 -6.42 -11.00
N ILE A 95 4.98 -5.76 -10.64
CA ILE A 95 5.07 -4.29 -10.63
C ILE A 95 4.86 -3.72 -12.04
N SER A 96 5.44 -4.33 -13.07
CA SER A 96 5.22 -3.93 -14.47
C SER A 96 3.75 -4.04 -14.87
N GLN A 97 3.09 -5.15 -14.53
CA GLN A 97 1.64 -5.33 -14.72
C GLN A 97 0.86 -4.22 -14.02
N ALA A 98 1.15 -3.91 -12.76
CA ALA A 98 0.48 -2.81 -12.05
C ALA A 98 0.68 -1.44 -12.71
N LYS A 99 1.88 -1.14 -13.22
CA LYS A 99 2.18 0.13 -13.92
C LYS A 99 1.42 0.26 -15.25
N SER A 100 1.07 -0.84 -15.90
CA SER A 100 0.34 -0.85 -17.17
C SER A 100 -1.16 -0.55 -17.03
N VAL A 101 -1.70 -0.61 -15.81
CA VAL A 101 -3.14 -0.47 -15.58
C VAL A 101 -3.51 0.98 -15.30
N ALA A 102 -4.58 1.46 -15.96
CA ALA A 102 -5.19 2.74 -15.66
C ALA A 102 -5.76 2.73 -14.22
N PRO A 103 -5.34 3.62 -13.29
CA PRO A 103 -5.71 3.53 -11.87
C PRO A 103 -7.21 3.68 -11.55
N TYR A 104 -8.00 4.11 -12.54
CA TYR A 104 -9.45 4.31 -12.44
C TYR A 104 -10.22 3.44 -13.45
N GLY A 105 -9.52 2.53 -14.14
CA GLY A 105 -10.11 1.58 -15.05
C GLY A 105 -10.72 0.37 -14.32
N SER A 106 -11.57 -0.38 -15.02
CA SER A 106 -12.25 -1.57 -14.48
C SER A 106 -11.28 -2.67 -14.03
N SER A 107 -10.08 -2.73 -14.59
CA SER A 107 -9.03 -3.69 -14.21
C SER A 107 -8.19 -3.26 -13.00
N ALA A 108 -8.31 -2.02 -12.52
CA ALA A 108 -7.48 -1.49 -11.44
C ALA A 108 -7.63 -2.26 -10.13
N LEU A 109 -8.88 -2.47 -9.69
CA LEU A 109 -9.17 -3.15 -8.44
C LEU A 109 -8.73 -4.63 -8.47
N PRO A 110 -9.10 -5.46 -9.47
CA PRO A 110 -8.62 -6.84 -9.56
C PRO A 110 -7.09 -6.96 -9.51
N VAL A 111 -6.38 -6.16 -10.31
CA VAL A 111 -4.91 -6.19 -10.41
C VAL A 111 -4.26 -5.72 -9.10
N MET A 112 -4.80 -4.70 -8.45
CA MET A 112 -4.32 -4.24 -7.15
C MET A 112 -4.44 -5.33 -6.08
N LEU A 113 -5.58 -6.00 -5.99
CA LEU A 113 -5.82 -7.03 -4.99
C LEU A 113 -4.94 -8.27 -5.21
N GLU A 114 -4.82 -8.70 -6.46
CA GLU A 114 -4.00 -9.85 -6.85
C GLU A 114 -2.51 -9.61 -6.54
N ILE A 115 -1.96 -8.48 -6.99
CA ILE A 115 -0.53 -8.17 -6.81
C ILE A 115 -0.22 -7.94 -5.33
N HIS A 116 -1.11 -7.27 -4.59
CA HIS A 116 -0.93 -7.10 -3.15
C HIS A 116 -0.87 -8.45 -2.43
N LYS A 117 -1.76 -9.39 -2.77
CA LYS A 117 -1.72 -10.76 -2.23
C LYS A 117 -0.40 -11.46 -2.56
N ARG A 118 0.01 -11.47 -3.84
CA ARG A 118 1.27 -12.12 -4.27
C ARG A 118 2.50 -11.55 -3.56
N THR A 119 2.58 -10.23 -3.41
CA THR A 119 3.68 -9.59 -2.66
C THR A 119 3.62 -9.90 -1.17
N THR A 120 2.41 -9.95 -0.58
CA THR A 120 2.23 -10.34 0.82
C THR A 120 2.65 -11.80 1.05
N ASP A 121 2.29 -12.70 0.15
CA ASP A 121 2.64 -14.12 0.20
C ASP A 121 4.15 -14.32 0.02
N LEU A 122 4.80 -13.59 -0.91
CA LEU A 122 6.26 -13.61 -1.08
C LEU A 122 6.96 -13.19 0.22
N PHE A 123 6.57 -12.06 0.82
CA PHE A 123 7.16 -11.62 2.09
C PHE A 123 6.83 -12.57 3.24
N GLY A 124 5.66 -13.23 3.19
CA GLY A 124 5.27 -14.26 4.14
C GLY A 124 6.11 -15.53 4.03
N GLN A 125 6.44 -15.97 2.81
CA GLN A 125 7.33 -17.11 2.59
C GLN A 125 8.75 -16.84 3.09
N ILE A 126 9.23 -15.59 2.98
CA ILE A 126 10.55 -15.20 3.47
C ILE A 126 10.59 -15.16 5.01
N THR A 127 9.51 -14.71 5.64
CA THR A 127 9.50 -14.33 7.07
C THR A 127 8.67 -15.24 7.97
N GLU A 128 7.88 -16.14 7.39
CA GLU A 128 6.87 -16.98 8.05
C GLU A 128 5.79 -16.17 8.79
N LEU A 129 5.58 -14.92 8.37
CA LEU A 129 4.66 -13.97 9.01
C LEU A 129 3.83 -13.24 7.97
N ASN A 130 2.62 -12.82 8.35
CA ASN A 130 1.84 -11.93 7.49
C ASN A 130 2.48 -10.53 7.44
N LYS A 131 2.90 -10.10 6.23
CA LYS A 131 3.56 -8.81 5.98
C LYS A 131 2.70 -7.82 5.16
N ARG A 132 1.38 -7.86 5.33
CA ARG A 132 0.39 -7.01 4.62
C ARG A 132 0.77 -5.53 4.57
N SER A 133 1.17 -4.95 5.71
CA SER A 133 1.52 -3.52 5.77
C SER A 133 2.78 -3.21 4.95
N LEU A 134 3.83 -4.03 5.09
CA LEU A 134 5.03 -3.89 4.29
C LEU A 134 4.73 -4.03 2.79
N ALA A 135 3.98 -5.06 2.39
CA ALA A 135 3.58 -5.26 1.00
C ALA A 135 2.86 -4.03 0.41
N SER A 136 1.88 -3.48 1.13
CA SER A 136 1.14 -2.29 0.67
C SER A 136 2.05 -1.05 0.49
N LYS A 137 2.98 -0.82 1.43
CA LYS A 137 3.92 0.31 1.39
C LYS A 137 4.94 0.14 0.28
N TYR A 138 5.50 -1.06 0.16
CA TYR A 138 6.45 -1.41 -0.90
C TYR A 138 5.85 -1.16 -2.27
N LEU A 139 4.65 -1.70 -2.52
CA LEU A 139 3.94 -1.52 -3.77
C LEU A 139 3.52 -0.06 -4.01
N HIS A 140 3.14 0.68 -2.97
CA HIS A 140 2.85 2.11 -3.07
C HIS A 140 4.06 2.93 -3.54
N PHE A 141 5.26 2.65 -3.04
CA PHE A 141 6.46 3.36 -3.50
C PHE A 141 6.85 3.02 -4.94
N HIS A 142 6.54 1.80 -5.39
CA HIS A 142 6.78 1.38 -6.77
C HIS A 142 5.72 1.84 -7.77
N VAL A 143 4.45 1.89 -7.36
CA VAL A 143 3.28 2.25 -8.19
C VAL A 143 2.34 3.16 -7.38
N PRO A 144 2.73 4.42 -7.13
CA PRO A 144 2.03 5.34 -6.22
C PRO A 144 0.64 5.78 -6.70
N THR A 145 0.32 5.52 -7.96
CA THR A 145 -0.99 5.82 -8.55
C THR A 145 -2.03 4.74 -8.26
N LEU A 146 -1.60 3.50 -8.00
CA LEU A 146 -2.48 2.34 -7.85
C LEU A 146 -2.66 1.94 -6.38
N PHE A 147 -1.58 1.65 -5.66
CA PHE A 147 -1.70 1.02 -4.33
C PHE A 147 -1.92 2.01 -3.19
N PHE A 148 -2.87 1.69 -2.32
CA PHE A 148 -3.08 2.38 -1.06
C PHE A 148 -2.13 1.86 0.02
N ILE A 149 -1.60 2.78 0.84
CA ILE A 149 -0.84 2.41 2.03
C ILE A 149 -1.80 1.82 3.06
N TYR A 150 -1.43 0.66 3.59
CA TYR A 150 -2.13 0.01 4.68
C TYR A 150 -1.21 -0.14 5.89
N ASP A 151 -1.66 0.40 7.01
CA ASP A 151 -1.14 0.07 8.34
C ASP A 151 -2.21 0.32 9.41
N SER A 152 -1.84 0.18 10.68
CA SER A 152 -2.79 0.36 11.78
C SER A 152 -3.36 1.79 11.87
N ARG A 153 -2.63 2.82 11.43
CA ARG A 153 -3.09 4.22 11.48
C ARG A 153 -4.05 4.49 10.34
N ALA A 154 -3.67 4.15 9.11
CA ALA A 154 -4.57 4.27 7.95
C ALA A 154 -5.85 3.45 8.15
N ASN A 155 -5.73 2.23 8.68
CA ASN A 155 -6.89 1.39 8.97
C ASN A 155 -7.76 1.92 10.12
N ARG A 156 -7.19 2.67 11.09
CA ARG A 156 -7.99 3.33 12.13
C ARG A 156 -8.75 4.53 11.56
N GLY A 157 -8.09 5.35 10.74
CA GLY A 157 -8.72 6.46 10.02
C GLY A 157 -9.86 6.00 9.11
N ILE A 158 -9.69 4.93 8.34
CA ILE A 158 -10.79 4.46 7.47
C ILE A 158 -11.94 3.87 8.30
N ARG A 159 -11.67 3.33 9.49
CA ARG A 159 -12.69 2.75 10.37
C ARG A 159 -13.47 3.80 11.17
N SER A 160 -12.97 5.03 11.31
CA SER A 160 -13.71 6.12 11.94
C SER A 160 -14.79 6.71 11.02
N LEU A 161 -14.78 6.35 9.74
CA LEU A 161 -15.77 6.78 8.75
C LEU A 161 -16.94 5.80 8.63
N SER A 162 -18.13 6.34 8.36
CA SER A 162 -19.30 5.53 7.99
C SER A 162 -19.38 5.35 6.48
N PHE A 163 -19.57 4.11 6.02
CA PHE A 163 -19.76 3.78 4.61
C PHE A 163 -21.17 3.24 4.39
N PRO A 164 -21.79 3.50 3.23
CA PRO A 164 -23.01 2.80 2.86
C PRO A 164 -22.74 1.27 2.85
N GLU A 165 -23.76 0.47 3.15
CA GLU A 165 -23.67 -0.98 3.02
C GLU A 165 -23.13 -1.34 1.64
N SER A 166 -21.96 -1.98 1.61
CA SER A 166 -21.29 -2.31 0.37
C SER A 166 -22.01 -3.48 -0.29
N ALA A 167 -22.38 -3.34 -1.56
CA ALA A 167 -22.96 -4.41 -2.39
C ALA A 167 -21.94 -5.52 -2.78
N ASP A 168 -20.82 -5.62 -2.08
CA ASP A 168 -19.59 -6.24 -2.57
C ASP A 168 -19.35 -7.68 -2.07
N GLU A 169 -20.42 -8.36 -1.67
CA GLU A 169 -20.36 -9.74 -1.20
C GLU A 169 -20.20 -10.76 -2.35
N LYS A 170 -20.31 -10.34 -3.61
CA LYS A 170 -20.48 -11.29 -4.74
C LYS A 170 -19.23 -11.59 -5.56
N THR A 171 -18.16 -10.80 -5.49
CA THR A 171 -16.97 -11.04 -6.31
C THR A 171 -15.87 -11.72 -5.50
N GLN A 172 -15.66 -13.00 -5.74
CA GLN A 172 -14.61 -13.77 -5.10
C GLN A 172 -13.26 -13.51 -5.78
N TYR A 173 -12.55 -12.50 -5.31
CA TYR A 173 -11.15 -12.29 -5.66
C TYR A 173 -10.27 -13.22 -4.81
N ASP A 174 -9.33 -13.93 -5.42
CA ASP A 174 -8.21 -14.54 -4.70
C ASP A 174 -7.29 -13.41 -4.19
N CYS A 175 -7.52 -12.96 -2.97
CA CYS A 175 -6.90 -11.76 -2.42
C CYS A 175 -6.77 -11.82 -0.88
N ASP A 176 -6.01 -10.90 -0.31
CA ASP A 176 -6.02 -10.71 1.13
C ASP A 176 -7.34 -10.06 1.57
N PRO A 177 -8.17 -10.74 2.40
CA PRO A 177 -9.53 -10.26 2.72
C PRO A 177 -9.52 -8.97 3.52
N THR A 178 -8.51 -8.76 4.38
CA THR A 178 -8.40 -7.54 5.19
C THR A 178 -8.02 -6.35 4.30
N TYR A 179 -7.04 -6.53 3.42
CA TYR A 179 -6.64 -5.49 2.48
C TYR A 179 -7.76 -5.19 1.47
N ARG A 180 -8.51 -6.21 1.00
CA ARG A 180 -9.68 -6.01 0.13
C ARG A 180 -10.69 -5.05 0.75
N VAL A 181 -11.15 -5.32 1.97
CA VAL A 181 -12.12 -4.45 2.67
C VAL A 181 -11.57 -3.03 2.80
N PHE A 182 -10.29 -2.88 3.13
CA PHE A 182 -9.64 -1.57 3.20
C PHE A 182 -9.63 -0.83 1.86
N VAL A 183 -9.22 -1.50 0.77
CA VAL A 183 -9.14 -0.91 -0.57
C VAL A 183 -10.51 -0.50 -1.09
N LEU A 184 -11.54 -1.33 -0.90
CA LEU A 184 -12.91 -1.01 -1.30
C LEU A 184 -13.43 0.27 -0.63
N LYS A 185 -13.14 0.42 0.67
CA LYS A 185 -13.44 1.66 1.40
C LYS A 185 -12.64 2.85 0.87
N CYS A 186 -11.36 2.68 0.56
CA CYS A 186 -10.53 3.73 -0.02
C CYS A 186 -11.02 4.18 -1.41
N VAL A 187 -11.43 3.24 -2.27
CA VAL A 187 -12.04 3.53 -3.59
C VAL A 187 -13.36 4.27 -3.40
N THR A 188 -14.20 3.81 -2.48
CA THR A 188 -15.48 4.48 -2.17
C THR A 188 -15.26 5.90 -1.65
N LEU A 189 -14.29 6.09 -0.76
CA LEU A 189 -13.93 7.41 -0.24
C LEU A 189 -13.37 8.32 -1.33
N ARG A 190 -12.52 7.79 -2.23
CA ARG A 190 -12.02 8.54 -3.39
C ARG A 190 -13.17 9.06 -4.26
N SER A 191 -14.11 8.18 -4.62
CA SER A 191 -15.27 8.52 -5.44
C SER A 191 -16.19 9.53 -4.75
N TYR A 192 -16.33 9.44 -3.42
CA TYR A 192 -17.04 10.44 -2.64
C TYR A 192 -16.38 11.81 -2.71
N CYS A 193 -15.06 11.90 -2.49
CA CYS A 193 -14.34 13.18 -2.58
C CYS A 193 -14.42 13.81 -3.98
N GLU A 194 -14.34 12.99 -5.03
CA GLU A 194 -14.47 13.46 -6.41
C GLU A 194 -15.90 13.96 -6.70
N SER A 195 -16.93 13.18 -6.37
CA SER A 195 -18.33 13.56 -6.63
C SER A 195 -18.82 14.73 -5.76
N ARG A 196 -18.40 14.81 -4.50
CA ARG A 196 -18.89 15.82 -3.55
C ARG A 196 -18.08 17.12 -3.59
N PHE A 197 -16.76 17.03 -3.80
CA PHE A 197 -15.86 18.17 -3.70
C PHE A 197 -15.17 18.51 -5.03
N GLY A 198 -15.26 17.67 -6.06
CA GLY A 198 -14.50 17.83 -7.29
C GLY A 198 -13.01 17.50 -7.12
N ILE A 199 -12.64 16.78 -6.05
CA ILE A 199 -11.24 16.51 -5.70
C ILE A 199 -10.91 15.04 -6.00
N ARG A 200 -10.11 14.83 -7.04
CA ARG A 200 -9.59 13.51 -7.40
C ARG A 200 -8.34 13.19 -6.57
N MET A 201 -8.52 12.41 -5.51
CA MET A 201 -7.44 12.08 -4.59
C MET A 201 -6.54 10.94 -5.11
N SER A 202 -5.22 11.12 -5.03
CA SER A 202 -4.24 10.04 -5.22
C SER A 202 -4.26 9.08 -4.02
N PRO A 203 -3.65 7.87 -4.13
CA PRO A 203 -3.44 7.02 -2.96
C PRO A 203 -2.68 7.71 -1.81
N ARG A 204 -1.75 8.62 -2.12
CA ARG A 204 -1.01 9.38 -1.10
C ARG A 204 -1.89 10.43 -0.42
N ASP A 205 -2.70 11.15 -1.18
CA ASP A 205 -3.63 12.12 -0.59
C ASP A 205 -4.61 11.41 0.35
N LEU A 206 -5.07 10.21 -0.03
CA LEU A 206 -5.93 9.41 0.84
C LEU A 206 -5.20 8.93 2.10
N ASP A 207 -3.95 8.49 1.99
CA ASP A 207 -3.12 8.17 3.17
C ASP A 207 -3.02 9.38 4.12
N ASN A 208 -2.68 10.56 3.60
CA ASN A 208 -2.64 11.80 4.39
C ASN A 208 -3.97 12.12 5.07
N LEU A 209 -5.08 12.01 4.35
CA LEU A 209 -6.42 12.20 4.91
C LEU A 209 -6.72 11.22 6.04
N LEU A 210 -6.46 9.93 5.82
CA LEU A 210 -6.71 8.88 6.83
C LEU A 210 -5.86 9.08 8.08
N LEU A 211 -4.61 9.54 7.92
CA LEU A 211 -3.74 9.87 9.06
C LEU A 211 -4.25 11.09 9.83
N ALA A 212 -4.82 12.08 9.15
CA ALA A 212 -5.36 13.30 9.77
C ALA A 212 -6.66 13.06 10.55
N ILE A 213 -7.48 12.10 10.12
CA ILE A 213 -8.77 11.75 10.77
C ILE A 213 -8.68 10.53 11.69
N SER A 214 -7.50 9.90 11.78
CA SER A 214 -7.28 8.80 12.71
C SER A 214 -7.29 9.33 14.14
N PRO A 215 -8.15 8.79 15.04
CA PRO A 215 -8.09 9.11 16.46
C PRO A 215 -6.82 8.54 17.13
#